data_AF-A0AB34KPI8-F1
#
_entry.id   AF-A0AB34KPI8-F1
#
_cell.length_a   1.000
_cell.length_b   1.000
_cell.length_c   1.000
_cell.angle_alpha   90.00
_cell.angle_beta   90.00
_cell.angle_gamma   90.00
#
_symmetry.space_group_name_H-M   'P 1'
#
loop_
_entity.id
_entity.type
_entity.pdbx_description
1 polymer ?
#
loop_
_entity_poly.entity_id
_entity_poly.type
_entity_poly.pdbx_seq_one_letter_code
_entity_poly.pdbx_strand_id
1 'polypeptide(L)'
;MRCLFELGADPMSYKLEPRTGSCRKGPGDLSIEVVKLLVEFGYDVKSTGHLILEDFVDSQESLDWLLDQGVDINRTRNDATLALTGGKRGYGSYNLRQRQYSVVVLNYVAARGDIRLFDHLVSRGADPQRSLALHYATRCLETEKSVAMIDHLLDHYGMDIHADNEKMRDRSNSADDSGKPLNSAVVAGNLPAIRRLLERGARPDYTAVACAIECAYFKDLPAGLNALLKAGADAGDALEQAAQKENVDAVRIRLAYGADRDRSLQQNRAYFENKARDLVPNDHSEGVL
;
A
#
# COMPACT_ATOMS: atom_id res chain seq x y z
N MET A 1 -35.31 2.85 3.41
CA MET A 1 -34.70 4.19 3.24
C MET A 1 -35.66 5.20 2.65
N ARG A 2 -36.27 4.96 1.47
CA ARG A 2 -37.18 5.94 0.82
C ARG A 2 -38.23 6.56 1.75
N CYS A 3 -38.97 5.72 2.50
CA CYS A 3 -39.96 6.19 3.49
C CYS A 3 -39.38 7.17 4.53
N LEU A 4 -38.10 7.01 4.93
CA LEU A 4 -37.47 7.96 5.86
C LEU A 4 -37.30 9.34 5.22
N PHE A 5 -36.87 9.41 3.96
CA PHE A 5 -36.69 10.68 3.25
C PHE A 5 -38.03 11.33 2.88
N GLU A 6 -39.05 10.53 2.54
CA GLU A 6 -40.42 11.01 2.35
C GLU A 6 -41.02 11.61 3.64
N LEU A 7 -40.60 11.11 4.81
CA LEU A 7 -40.95 11.66 6.12
C LEU A 7 -40.06 12.83 6.57
N GLY A 8 -39.21 13.36 5.68
CA GLY A 8 -38.40 14.55 5.91
C GLY A 8 -37.04 14.30 6.58
N ALA A 9 -36.53 13.05 6.57
CA ALA A 9 -35.14 12.82 6.94
C ALA A 9 -34.20 13.54 5.97
N ASP A 10 -33.19 14.21 6.50
CA ASP A 10 -32.18 14.92 5.69
C ASP A 10 -31.21 13.91 5.06
N PRO A 11 -31.16 13.77 3.72
CA PRO A 11 -30.23 12.87 3.07
C PRO A 11 -28.77 13.28 3.29
N MET A 12 -28.47 14.55 3.55
CA MET A 12 -27.10 15.02 3.84
C MET A 12 -26.59 14.56 5.21
N SER A 13 -27.49 14.13 6.10
CA SER A 13 -27.08 13.49 7.37
C SER A 13 -26.49 12.09 7.16
N TYR A 14 -26.71 11.48 5.99
CA TYR A 14 -26.14 10.19 5.63
C TYR A 14 -24.65 10.33 5.29
N LYS A 15 -23.79 9.68 6.08
CA LYS A 15 -22.35 9.67 5.83
C LYS A 15 -21.99 8.48 4.96
N LEU A 16 -21.55 8.76 3.73
CA LEU A 16 -20.82 7.81 2.91
C LEU A 16 -19.43 7.62 3.53
N GLU A 17 -19.34 6.74 4.52
CA GLU A 17 -18.05 6.36 5.11
C GLU A 17 -17.45 5.22 4.28
N PRO A 18 -16.24 5.40 3.74
CA PRO A 18 -15.54 4.32 3.06
C PRO A 18 -15.34 3.14 4.00
N ARG A 19 -15.33 1.93 3.47
CA ARG A 19 -15.06 0.72 4.25
C ARG A 19 -13.59 0.66 4.67
N THR A 20 -13.27 1.31 5.79
CA THR A 20 -11.91 1.32 6.32
C THR A 20 -11.66 0.04 7.13
N GLY A 21 -11.26 -1.06 6.48
CA GLY A 21 -10.81 -2.27 7.17
C GLY A 21 -10.78 -3.55 6.34
N SER A 22 -9.92 -4.49 6.73
CA SER A 22 -9.81 -5.83 6.11
C SER A 22 -11.05 -6.73 6.31
N CYS A 23 -12.01 -6.32 7.15
CA CYS A 23 -13.27 -7.02 7.37
C CYS A 23 -14.31 -6.65 6.30
N ARG A 24 -14.11 -7.12 5.06
CA ARG A 24 -15.04 -6.95 3.91
C ARG A 24 -16.31 -7.82 3.94
N LYS A 25 -16.64 -8.44 5.08
CA LYS A 25 -17.80 -9.36 5.21
C LYS A 25 -18.85 -8.86 6.21
N GLY A 26 -19.10 -7.55 6.22
CA GLY A 26 -20.22 -6.96 6.96
C GLY A 26 -21.50 -6.92 6.11
N PRO A 27 -22.69 -7.17 6.68
CA PRO A 27 -23.97 -7.30 5.97
C PRO A 27 -24.60 -5.95 5.56
N GLY A 28 -23.87 -5.14 4.79
CA GLY A 28 -24.36 -3.85 4.30
C GLY A 28 -23.52 -3.33 3.16
N ASP A 29 -23.52 -4.05 2.04
CA ASP A 29 -22.92 -3.54 0.80
C ASP A 29 -23.70 -2.30 0.38
N LEU A 30 -22.99 -1.17 0.26
CA LEU A 30 -23.56 0.06 -0.25
C LEU A 30 -23.95 -0.21 -1.70
N SER A 31 -25.24 -0.41 -1.95
CA SER A 31 -25.73 -0.66 -3.30
C SER A 31 -25.83 0.65 -4.07
N ILE A 32 -25.64 0.60 -5.39
CA ILE A 32 -25.73 1.80 -6.23
C ILE A 32 -27.14 2.38 -6.23
N GLU A 33 -28.16 1.55 -6.01
CA GLU A 33 -29.57 1.94 -5.88
C GLU A 33 -29.79 2.80 -4.64
N VAL A 34 -29.08 2.52 -3.54
CA VAL A 34 -29.09 3.38 -2.35
C VAL A 34 -28.49 4.75 -2.66
N VAL A 35 -27.37 4.79 -3.38
CA VAL A 35 -26.73 6.06 -3.76
C VAL A 35 -27.61 6.86 -4.74
N LYS A 36 -28.20 6.19 -5.74
CA LYS A 36 -29.18 6.79 -6.65
C LYS A 36 -30.36 7.39 -5.89
N LEU A 37 -30.91 6.66 -4.92
CA LEU A 37 -31.98 7.16 -4.05
C LEU A 37 -31.55 8.36 -3.21
N LEU A 38 -30.33 8.38 -2.65
CA LEU A 38 -29.82 9.55 -1.93
C LEU A 38 -29.76 10.78 -2.84
N VAL A 39 -29.25 10.62 -4.07
CA VAL A 39 -29.17 11.68 -5.06
C VAL A 39 -30.56 12.18 -5.49
N GLU A 40 -31.54 11.28 -5.66
CA GLU A 40 -32.94 11.64 -5.92
C GLU A 40 -33.51 12.60 -4.88
N PHE A 41 -33.09 12.48 -3.62
CA PHE A 41 -33.52 13.35 -2.52
C PHE A 41 -32.59 14.56 -2.27
N GLY A 42 -31.63 14.81 -3.17
CA GLY A 42 -30.77 16.00 -3.12
C GLY A 42 -29.41 15.80 -2.46
N TYR A 43 -28.96 14.56 -2.27
CA TYR A 43 -27.61 14.28 -1.81
C TYR A 43 -26.56 14.75 -2.82
N ASP A 44 -25.57 15.53 -2.37
CA ASP A 44 -24.49 16.03 -3.21
C ASP A 44 -23.40 14.97 -3.45
N VAL A 45 -23.70 14.03 -4.36
CA VAL A 45 -22.74 12.99 -4.76
C VAL A 45 -21.50 13.58 -5.43
N LYS A 46 -21.58 14.77 -6.03
CA LYS A 46 -20.43 15.39 -6.71
C LYS A 46 -19.30 15.68 -5.73
N SER A 47 -19.63 16.16 -4.53
CA SER A 47 -18.61 16.50 -3.53
C SER A 47 -18.09 15.30 -2.74
N THR A 48 -18.88 14.25 -2.55
CA THR A 48 -18.53 13.10 -1.68
C THR A 48 -18.35 11.77 -2.41
N GLY A 49 -18.80 11.64 -3.66
CA GLY A 49 -18.83 10.38 -4.40
C GLY A 49 -17.45 9.76 -4.65
N HIS A 50 -16.40 10.57 -4.69
CA HIS A 50 -15.01 10.10 -4.81
C HIS A 50 -14.60 9.17 -3.65
N LEU A 51 -15.26 9.28 -2.50
CA LEU A 51 -14.98 8.47 -1.31
C LEU A 51 -15.45 7.01 -1.47
N ILE A 52 -16.42 6.76 -2.35
CA ILE A 52 -17.06 5.45 -2.51
C ILE A 52 -16.74 4.78 -3.84
N LEU A 53 -15.95 5.41 -4.72
CA LEU A 53 -15.60 4.84 -6.04
C LEU A 53 -14.97 3.44 -5.89
N GLU A 54 -14.14 3.23 -4.88
CA GLU A 54 -13.50 1.93 -4.61
C GLU A 54 -14.51 0.81 -4.25
N ASP A 55 -15.67 1.16 -3.68
CA ASP A 55 -16.71 0.20 -3.31
C ASP A 55 -17.46 -0.33 -4.55
N PHE A 56 -17.35 0.35 -5.70
CA PHE A 56 -18.05 0.02 -6.95
C PHE A 56 -17.14 -0.53 -8.05
N VAL A 57 -15.88 -0.87 -7.76
CA VAL A 57 -14.93 -1.48 -8.70
C VAL A 57 -15.37 -2.83 -9.28
N ASP A 58 -16.38 -3.48 -8.70
CA ASP A 58 -17.01 -4.69 -9.24
C ASP A 58 -18.13 -4.40 -10.25
N SER A 59 -18.51 -3.14 -10.45
CA SER A 59 -19.58 -2.71 -11.35
C SER A 59 -19.16 -1.48 -12.15
N GLN A 60 -18.72 -1.72 -13.39
CA GLN A 60 -18.40 -0.63 -14.32
C GLN A 60 -19.60 0.29 -14.56
N GLU A 61 -20.83 -0.25 -14.62
CA GLU A 61 -22.06 0.55 -14.76
C GLU A 61 -22.25 1.52 -13.57
N SER A 62 -21.98 1.07 -12.34
CA SER A 62 -22.10 1.90 -11.16
C SER A 62 -21.04 3.00 -11.14
N LEU A 63 -19.80 2.68 -11.54
CA LEU A 63 -18.73 3.65 -11.70
C LEU A 63 -19.07 4.69 -12.77
N ASP A 64 -19.54 4.25 -13.93
CA ASP A 64 -19.94 5.14 -15.02
C ASP A 64 -21.03 6.11 -14.57
N TRP A 65 -22.06 5.59 -13.89
CA TRP A 65 -23.12 6.42 -13.35
C TRP A 65 -22.58 7.48 -12.38
N LEU A 66 -21.70 7.11 -11.44
CA LEU A 66 -21.09 8.07 -10.50
C LEU A 66 -20.27 9.15 -11.23
N LEU A 67 -19.46 8.75 -12.20
CA LEU A 67 -18.64 9.67 -12.99
C LEU A 67 -19.52 10.60 -13.85
N ASP A 68 -20.64 10.10 -14.37
CA ASP A 68 -21.63 10.92 -15.12
C ASP A 68 -22.36 11.93 -14.21
N GLN A 69 -22.45 11.68 -12.90
CA GLN A 69 -22.89 12.70 -11.93
C GLN A 69 -21.82 13.77 -11.67
N GLY A 70 -20.67 13.72 -12.34
CA GLY A 70 -19.59 14.70 -12.22
C GLY A 70 -18.67 14.48 -11.03
N VAL A 71 -18.65 13.27 -10.46
CA VAL A 71 -17.70 12.89 -9.41
C VAL A 71 -16.27 13.03 -9.95
N ASP A 72 -15.44 13.78 -9.24
CA ASP A 72 -14.02 13.93 -9.58
C ASP A 72 -13.23 12.70 -9.13
N ILE A 73 -12.86 11.85 -10.10
CA ILE A 73 -12.09 10.63 -9.88
C ILE A 73 -10.68 10.88 -9.32
N ASN A 74 -10.12 12.07 -9.51
CA ASN A 74 -8.79 12.40 -9.00
C ASN A 74 -8.81 13.04 -7.62
N ARG A 75 -10.01 13.25 -7.06
CA ARG A 75 -10.17 13.84 -5.74
C ARG A 75 -9.78 12.83 -4.68
N THR A 76 -8.88 13.24 -3.81
CA THR A 76 -8.39 12.41 -2.71
C THR A 76 -9.20 12.68 -1.44
N ARG A 77 -9.19 11.73 -0.51
CA ARG A 77 -9.87 11.89 0.80
C ARG A 77 -9.36 13.10 1.59
N ASN A 78 -8.09 13.45 1.40
CA ASN A 78 -7.50 14.64 2.01
C ASN A 78 -8.12 15.94 1.49
N ASP A 79 -8.48 16.00 0.20
CA ASP A 79 -9.13 17.15 -0.41
C ASP A 79 -10.53 17.40 0.21
N ALA A 80 -11.22 16.34 0.64
CA ALA A 80 -12.48 16.45 1.37
C ALA A 80 -12.28 17.00 2.79
N THR A 81 -11.26 16.53 3.51
CA THR A 81 -10.99 16.98 4.89
C THR A 81 -10.58 18.45 4.94
N LEU A 82 -9.76 18.90 3.98
CA LEU A 82 -9.38 20.31 3.82
C LEU A 82 -10.60 21.22 3.55
N ALA A 83 -11.54 20.77 2.71
CA ALA A 83 -12.77 21.51 2.42
C ALA A 83 -13.68 21.62 3.65
N LEU A 84 -13.85 20.54 4.42
CA LEU A 84 -14.76 20.50 5.58
C LEU A 84 -14.22 21.28 6.80
N THR A 85 -12.89 21.39 6.94
CA THR A 85 -12.26 22.05 8.10
C THR A 85 -11.90 23.52 7.86
N GLY A 86 -12.25 24.08 6.69
CA GLY A 86 -11.88 25.45 6.33
C GLY A 86 -10.38 25.68 6.33
N GLY A 87 -9.59 24.66 5.95
CA GLY A 87 -8.13 24.71 5.98
C GLY A 87 -7.49 24.73 7.37
N LYS A 88 -8.27 24.71 8.46
CA LYS A 88 -7.73 24.60 9.81
C LYS A 88 -7.32 23.15 10.04
N ARG A 89 -6.01 22.89 10.10
CA ARG A 89 -5.44 21.61 10.58
C ARG A 89 -5.90 21.40 12.03
N GLY A 90 -7.07 20.82 12.21
CA GLY A 90 -7.59 20.44 13.52
C GLY A 90 -6.67 19.41 14.12
N TYR A 91 -5.90 19.81 15.14
CA TYR A 91 -4.93 18.98 15.85
C TYR A 91 -5.58 17.90 16.76
N GLY A 92 -6.88 17.64 16.63
CA GLY A 92 -7.59 16.77 17.55
C GLY A 92 -8.70 15.95 16.90
N SER A 93 -8.51 14.63 16.92
CA SER A 93 -9.54 13.67 17.37
C SER A 93 -10.33 12.83 16.37
N TYR A 94 -10.10 12.86 15.06
CA TYR A 94 -10.62 11.78 14.20
C TYR A 94 -9.54 11.26 13.26
N ASN A 95 -8.99 10.09 13.60
CA ASN A 95 -8.18 9.19 12.78
C ASN A 95 -7.43 9.83 11.60
N LEU A 96 -6.37 10.58 11.91
CA LEU A 96 -5.29 10.97 10.97
C LEU A 96 -4.53 9.75 10.38
N ARG A 97 -5.13 8.56 10.44
CA ARG A 97 -4.57 7.27 10.07
C ARG A 97 -4.89 6.84 8.65
N GLN A 98 -5.65 7.62 7.87
CA GLN A 98 -5.87 7.33 6.45
C GLN A 98 -5.84 8.57 5.54
N ARG A 99 -4.73 9.30 5.57
CA ARG A 99 -4.35 10.23 4.52
C ARG A 99 -4.03 9.45 3.25
N GLN A 100 -5.07 9.16 2.48
CA GLN A 100 -4.93 8.64 1.12
C GLN A 100 -4.69 9.84 0.20
N TYR A 101 -3.45 10.01 -0.25
CA TYR A 101 -3.04 11.03 -1.23
C TYR A 101 -3.10 10.52 -2.67
N SER A 102 -3.43 9.24 -2.85
CA SER A 102 -3.48 8.60 -4.15
C SER A 102 -4.92 8.38 -4.63
N VAL A 103 -5.07 8.22 -5.94
CA VAL A 103 -6.33 7.83 -6.59
C VAL A 103 -6.64 6.37 -6.24
N VAL A 104 -7.41 6.16 -5.17
CA VAL A 104 -7.56 4.83 -4.55
C VAL A 104 -8.26 3.83 -5.46
N VAL A 105 -9.21 4.28 -6.28
CA VAL A 105 -9.91 3.41 -7.24
C VAL A 105 -8.92 2.78 -8.23
N LEU A 106 -7.94 3.54 -8.75
CA LEU A 106 -6.89 3.00 -9.64
C LEU A 106 -6.00 1.99 -8.92
N ASN A 107 -5.64 2.25 -7.66
CA ASN A 107 -4.86 1.31 -6.85
C ASN A 107 -5.59 -0.04 -6.70
N TYR A 108 -6.89 0.01 -6.42
CA TYR A 108 -7.68 -1.20 -6.23
C TYR A 108 -7.81 -2.01 -7.51
N VAL A 109 -8.09 -1.34 -8.63
CA VAL A 109 -8.17 -1.98 -9.95
C VAL A 109 -6.82 -2.59 -10.35
N ALA A 110 -5.71 -1.89 -10.07
CA ALA A 110 -4.37 -2.41 -10.28
C ALA A 110 -4.07 -3.66 -9.43
N ALA A 111 -4.47 -3.69 -8.15
CA ALA A 111 -4.34 -4.87 -7.29
C ALA A 111 -5.16 -6.08 -7.75
N ARG A 112 -6.12 -5.90 -8.66
CA ARG A 112 -6.85 -7.00 -9.31
C ARG A 112 -6.25 -7.40 -10.66
N GLY A 113 -5.31 -6.61 -11.18
CA GLY A 113 -4.76 -6.76 -12.52
C GLY A 113 -5.82 -6.59 -13.61
N ASP A 114 -6.86 -5.78 -13.38
CA ASP A 114 -7.91 -5.52 -14.36
C ASP A 114 -7.54 -4.34 -15.27
N ILE A 115 -6.77 -4.63 -16.31
CA ILE A 115 -6.28 -3.63 -17.28
C ILE A 115 -7.43 -2.90 -17.98
N ARG A 116 -8.51 -3.62 -18.32
CA ARG A 116 -9.64 -3.04 -19.06
C ARG A 116 -10.35 -1.98 -18.24
N LEU A 117 -10.67 -2.28 -16.99
CA LEU A 117 -11.28 -1.30 -16.10
C LEU A 117 -10.31 -0.16 -15.78
N PHE A 118 -9.01 -0.44 -15.66
CA PHE A 118 -8.01 0.60 -15.44
C PHE A 118 -8.01 1.62 -16.57
N ASP A 119 -7.89 1.15 -17.82
CA ASP A 119 -7.89 2.00 -19.02
C ASP A 119 -9.20 2.76 -19.18
N HIS A 120 -10.32 2.12 -18.85
CA HIS A 120 -11.62 2.77 -18.83
C HIS A 120 -11.64 3.96 -17.87
N LEU A 121 -11.19 3.80 -16.62
CA LEU A 121 -11.13 4.88 -15.65
C LEU A 121 -10.18 6.01 -16.07
N VAL A 122 -9.04 5.67 -16.68
CA VAL A 122 -8.11 6.67 -17.23
C VAL A 122 -8.74 7.44 -18.40
N SER A 123 -9.48 6.75 -19.28
CA SER A 123 -10.24 7.40 -20.36
C SER A 123 -11.32 8.35 -19.85
N ARG A 124 -11.82 8.11 -18.62
CA ARG A 124 -12.75 8.97 -17.89
C ARG A 124 -12.07 10.09 -17.11
N GLY A 125 -10.75 10.25 -17.27
CA GLY A 125 -9.96 11.34 -16.72
C GLY A 125 -9.19 11.00 -15.44
N ALA A 126 -9.16 9.75 -14.99
CA ALA A 126 -8.29 9.36 -13.88
C ALA A 126 -6.82 9.52 -14.26
N ASP A 127 -6.00 10.06 -13.36
CA ASP A 127 -4.57 10.28 -13.56
C ASP A 127 -3.74 9.16 -12.90
N PRO A 128 -3.13 8.26 -13.70
CA PRO A 128 -2.29 7.18 -13.18
C PRO A 128 -1.10 7.66 -12.35
N GLN A 129 -0.54 8.83 -12.66
CA GLN A 129 0.65 9.37 -11.99
C GLN A 129 0.34 9.89 -10.58
N ARG A 130 -0.96 10.10 -10.28
CA ARG A 130 -1.46 10.41 -8.94
C ARG A 130 -1.91 9.16 -8.18
N SER A 131 -1.58 7.97 -8.67
CA SER A 131 -1.92 6.69 -8.03
C SER A 131 -0.68 5.94 -7.53
N LEU A 132 -0.90 4.93 -6.71
CA LEU A 132 0.06 3.89 -6.35
C LEU A 132 -0.21 2.59 -7.13
N ALA A 133 -0.78 2.70 -8.34
CA ALA A 133 -1.18 1.55 -9.14
C ALA A 133 -0.04 0.54 -9.32
N LEU A 134 1.19 1.00 -9.58
CA LEU A 134 2.33 0.11 -9.78
C LEU A 134 2.70 -0.68 -8.51
N HIS A 135 2.62 -0.06 -7.32
CA HIS A 135 2.80 -0.76 -6.04
C HIS A 135 1.68 -1.77 -5.78
N TYR A 136 0.44 -1.41 -6.12
CA TYR A 136 -0.71 -2.29 -5.88
C TYR A 136 -0.79 -3.44 -6.88
N ALA A 137 -0.33 -3.26 -8.11
CA ALA A 137 -0.26 -4.32 -9.13
C ALA A 137 0.56 -5.53 -8.65
N THR A 138 1.58 -5.31 -7.83
CA THR A 138 2.41 -6.39 -7.26
C THR A 138 1.68 -7.23 -6.21
N ARG A 139 0.55 -6.75 -5.68
CA ARG A 139 -0.28 -7.42 -4.67
C ARG A 139 -1.39 -8.28 -5.29
N CYS A 140 -1.49 -8.31 -6.62
CA CYS A 140 -2.47 -9.14 -7.31
C CYS A 140 -2.20 -10.63 -7.05
N LEU A 141 -3.23 -11.34 -6.59
CA LEU A 141 -3.15 -12.77 -6.25
C LEU A 141 -2.94 -13.65 -7.49
N GLU A 142 -3.43 -13.20 -8.64
CA GLU A 142 -3.24 -13.87 -9.93
C GLU A 142 -1.93 -13.34 -10.55
N THR A 143 -0.84 -14.09 -10.39
CA THR A 143 0.51 -13.63 -10.73
C THR A 143 0.68 -13.26 -12.21
N GLU A 144 -0.01 -13.92 -13.13
CA GLU A 144 -0.01 -13.56 -14.55
C GLU A 144 -0.65 -12.19 -14.80
N LYS A 145 -1.79 -11.90 -14.15
CA LYS A 145 -2.43 -10.58 -14.21
C LYS A 145 -1.57 -9.51 -13.54
N SER A 146 -0.88 -9.85 -12.45
CA SER A 146 0.08 -8.96 -11.80
C SER A 146 1.17 -8.51 -12.77
N VAL A 147 1.82 -9.46 -13.45
CA VAL A 147 2.87 -9.19 -14.44
C VAL A 147 2.33 -8.36 -15.62
N ALA A 148 1.16 -8.74 -16.16
CA ALA A 148 0.54 -8.01 -17.26
C ALA A 148 0.21 -6.57 -16.87
N MET A 149 -0.33 -6.35 -15.67
CA MET A 149 -0.62 -5.01 -15.17
C MET A 149 0.66 -4.19 -14.95
N ILE A 150 1.72 -4.79 -14.39
CA ILE A 150 3.02 -4.11 -14.24
C ILE A 150 3.55 -3.64 -15.59
N ASP A 151 3.55 -4.51 -16.60
CA ASP A 151 4.01 -4.16 -17.94
C ASP A 151 3.17 -3.05 -18.55
N HIS A 152 1.84 -3.16 -18.43
CA HIS A 152 0.92 -2.15 -18.94
C HIS A 152 1.15 -0.77 -18.32
N LEU A 153 1.33 -0.70 -16.99
CA LEU A 153 1.59 0.55 -16.27
C LEU A 153 2.94 1.18 -16.65
N LEU A 154 3.97 0.37 -16.89
CA LEU A 154 5.29 0.86 -17.31
C LEU A 154 5.31 1.28 -18.78
N ASP A 155 4.73 0.47 -19.67
CA ASP A 155 4.82 0.66 -21.13
C ASP A 155 3.83 1.71 -21.64
N HIS A 156 2.60 1.68 -21.16
CA HIS A 156 1.54 2.56 -21.67
C HIS A 156 1.47 3.89 -20.93
N TYR A 157 1.64 3.86 -19.60
CA TYR A 157 1.52 5.06 -18.77
C TYR A 157 2.85 5.65 -18.32
N GLY A 158 3.98 4.99 -18.62
CA GLY A 158 5.31 5.50 -18.28
C GLY A 158 5.52 5.69 -16.79
N MET A 159 4.90 4.86 -15.94
CA MET A 159 5.07 4.96 -14.49
C MET A 159 6.53 4.74 -14.09
N ASP A 160 7.02 5.51 -13.13
CA ASP A 160 8.39 5.37 -12.63
C ASP A 160 8.54 4.08 -11.82
N ILE A 161 9.38 3.16 -12.31
CA ILE A 161 9.72 1.90 -11.66
C ILE A 161 10.42 2.08 -10.30
N HIS A 162 10.96 3.27 -10.03
CA HIS A 162 11.59 3.64 -8.77
C HIS A 162 10.74 4.58 -7.92
N ALA A 163 9.47 4.80 -8.26
CA ALA A 163 8.58 5.70 -7.53
C ALA A 163 8.52 5.31 -6.05
N ASP A 164 9.02 6.18 -5.19
CA ASP A 164 8.88 6.02 -3.74
C ASP A 164 7.54 6.58 -3.28
N ASN A 165 6.76 5.74 -2.61
CA ASN A 165 5.44 6.13 -2.13
C ASN A 165 5.46 6.87 -0.79
N GLU A 166 6.62 7.18 -0.18
CA GLU A 166 6.71 7.85 1.12
C GLU A 166 5.84 9.12 1.22
N LYS A 167 5.79 9.92 0.15
CA LYS A 167 4.98 11.16 0.11
C LYS A 167 3.48 10.92 0.01
N MET A 168 3.07 9.78 -0.53
CA MET A 168 1.67 9.42 -0.74
C MET A 168 1.09 8.59 0.41
N ARG A 169 1.87 8.36 1.46
CA ARG A 169 1.55 7.44 2.55
C ARG A 169 0.81 8.08 3.71
N ASP A 170 0.02 7.22 4.35
CA ASP A 170 -0.32 7.39 5.74
C ASP A 170 0.81 6.87 6.64
N ARG A 171 1.36 7.72 7.50
CA ARG A 171 2.44 7.35 8.45
C ARG A 171 2.03 6.29 9.47
N SER A 172 0.75 5.93 9.54
CA SER A 172 0.21 4.94 10.46
C SER A 172 -0.03 3.56 9.84
N ASN A 173 0.08 3.41 8.52
CA ASN A 173 0.12 2.07 7.91
C ASN A 173 1.51 1.46 8.15
N SER A 174 1.51 0.17 8.45
CA SER A 174 2.70 -0.63 8.71
C SER A 174 3.73 -0.56 7.56
N ALA A 175 4.93 -1.07 7.82
CA ALA A 175 6.03 -1.10 6.85
C ALA A 175 5.72 -1.87 5.55
N ASP A 176 4.58 -2.55 5.47
CA ASP A 176 4.18 -3.45 4.39
C ASP A 176 3.96 -2.74 3.05
N ASP A 177 3.52 -1.48 3.07
CA ASP A 177 3.32 -0.70 1.85
C ASP A 177 4.48 0.28 1.57
N SER A 178 5.70 0.04 2.07
CA SER A 178 6.78 1.05 2.08
C SER A 178 7.78 0.98 0.94
N GLY A 179 8.03 2.14 0.33
CA GLY A 179 9.13 2.37 -0.58
C GLY A 179 8.72 2.20 -2.04
N LYS A 180 9.58 1.49 -2.79
CA LYS A 180 9.46 1.31 -4.24
C LYS A 180 8.51 0.16 -4.59
N PRO A 181 8.01 0.07 -5.84
CA PRO A 181 7.19 -1.06 -6.27
C PRO A 181 7.83 -2.43 -6.00
N LEU A 182 9.17 -2.53 -6.12
CA LEU A 182 9.91 -3.75 -5.82
C LEU A 182 9.74 -4.19 -4.35
N ASN A 183 9.72 -3.23 -3.41
CA ASN A 183 9.53 -3.50 -1.99
C ASN A 183 8.12 -4.06 -1.75
N SER A 184 7.11 -3.47 -2.38
CA SER A 184 5.72 -3.98 -2.34
C SER A 184 5.60 -5.39 -2.93
N ALA A 185 6.32 -5.70 -4.00
CA ALA A 185 6.35 -7.06 -4.56
C ALA A 185 6.95 -8.08 -3.61
N VAL A 186 8.04 -7.71 -2.91
CA VAL A 186 8.69 -8.54 -1.89
C VAL A 186 7.78 -8.77 -0.71
N VAL A 187 7.16 -7.72 -0.17
CA VAL A 187 6.21 -7.84 0.95
C VAL A 187 4.99 -8.66 0.55
N ALA A 188 4.53 -8.58 -0.70
CA ALA A 188 3.43 -9.42 -1.18
C ALA A 188 3.85 -10.89 -1.40
N GLY A 189 5.14 -11.23 -1.35
CA GLY A 189 5.65 -12.55 -1.69
C GLY A 189 5.43 -12.93 -3.17
N ASN A 190 5.18 -11.94 -4.04
CA ASN A 190 4.83 -12.18 -5.44
C ASN A 190 6.10 -12.33 -6.29
N LEU A 191 6.65 -13.54 -6.32
CA LEU A 191 7.90 -13.84 -7.03
C LEU A 191 7.87 -13.46 -8.53
N PRO A 192 6.80 -13.73 -9.29
CA PRO A 192 6.69 -13.27 -10.68
C PRO A 192 6.79 -11.74 -10.82
N ALA A 193 6.12 -10.97 -9.95
CA ALA A 193 6.23 -9.51 -9.94
C ALA A 193 7.65 -9.04 -9.59
N ILE A 194 8.30 -9.66 -8.59
CA ILE A 194 9.69 -9.34 -8.21
C ILE A 194 10.60 -9.51 -9.43
N ARG A 195 10.55 -10.68 -10.09
CA ARG A 195 11.38 -10.96 -11.27
C ARG A 195 11.10 -9.96 -12.37
N ARG A 196 9.82 -9.69 -12.64
CA ARG A 196 9.44 -8.78 -13.71
C ARG A 196 9.97 -7.36 -13.49
N LEU A 197 9.82 -6.83 -12.28
CA LEU A 197 10.35 -5.51 -11.94
C LEU A 197 11.88 -5.46 -12.10
N LEU A 198 12.61 -6.49 -11.63
CA LEU A 198 14.06 -6.57 -11.81
C LEU A 198 14.46 -6.63 -13.28
N GLU A 199 13.76 -7.42 -14.11
CA GLU A 199 13.97 -7.49 -15.57
C GLU A 199 13.73 -6.14 -16.25
N ARG A 200 12.77 -5.35 -15.75
CA ARG A 200 12.46 -4.00 -16.24
C ARG A 200 13.40 -2.92 -15.67
N GLY A 201 14.40 -3.30 -14.88
CA GLY A 201 15.46 -2.41 -14.40
C GLY A 201 15.26 -1.89 -12.96
N ALA A 202 14.31 -2.42 -12.20
CA ALA A 202 14.19 -2.12 -10.78
C ALA A 202 15.49 -2.51 -10.05
N ARG A 203 15.99 -1.60 -9.23
CA ARG A 203 17.22 -1.82 -8.46
C ARG A 203 16.86 -2.25 -7.05
N PRO A 204 17.31 -3.43 -6.59
CA PRO A 204 17.11 -3.82 -5.20
C PRO A 204 17.88 -2.87 -4.29
N ASP A 205 17.26 -2.47 -3.20
CA ASP A 205 17.91 -1.71 -2.13
C ASP A 205 17.84 -2.49 -0.81
N TYR A 206 18.45 -1.91 0.22
CA TYR A 206 18.48 -2.50 1.56
C TYR A 206 17.07 -2.85 2.06
N THR A 207 16.09 -1.98 1.84
CA THR A 207 14.71 -2.19 2.30
C THR A 207 14.07 -3.39 1.62
N ALA A 208 14.22 -3.56 0.30
CA ALA A 208 13.72 -4.73 -0.40
C ALA A 208 14.31 -6.03 0.17
N VAL A 209 15.61 -6.05 0.49
CA VAL A 209 16.27 -7.24 1.06
C VAL A 209 15.84 -7.49 2.50
N ALA A 210 15.73 -6.44 3.31
CA ALA A 210 15.26 -6.50 4.68
C ALA A 210 13.84 -7.08 4.75
N CYS A 211 12.92 -6.52 3.95
CA CYS A 211 11.54 -7.00 3.84
C CYS A 211 11.49 -8.48 3.46
N ALA A 212 12.34 -8.94 2.53
CA ALA A 212 12.40 -10.35 2.20
C ALA A 212 12.71 -11.18 3.46
N ILE A 213 13.77 -10.85 4.21
CA ILE A 213 14.16 -11.60 5.43
C ILE A 213 13.04 -11.67 6.45
N GLU A 214 12.42 -10.52 6.72
CA GLU A 214 11.41 -10.39 7.77
C GLU A 214 10.14 -11.16 7.41
N CYS A 215 9.81 -11.23 6.12
CA CYS A 215 8.69 -11.99 5.63
C CYS A 215 9.00 -13.49 5.45
N ALA A 216 9.67 -14.08 6.44
CA ALA A 216 10.16 -15.47 6.45
C ALA A 216 9.07 -16.55 6.26
N TYR A 217 7.81 -16.18 6.42
CA TYR A 217 6.65 -17.07 6.28
C TYR A 217 6.27 -17.34 4.81
N PHE A 218 6.87 -16.64 3.84
CA PHE A 218 6.59 -16.90 2.43
C PHE A 218 7.28 -18.17 1.94
N LYS A 219 6.49 -19.11 1.39
CA LYS A 219 6.96 -20.38 0.82
C LYS A 219 8.07 -20.19 -0.23
N ASP A 220 8.04 -19.08 -0.96
CA ASP A 220 8.96 -18.76 -2.05
C ASP A 220 10.07 -17.76 -1.67
N LEU A 221 10.25 -17.51 -0.36
CA LEU A 221 11.27 -16.60 0.16
C LEU A 221 12.67 -16.86 -0.43
N PRO A 222 13.18 -18.11 -0.49
CA PRO A 222 14.50 -18.37 -1.04
C PRO A 222 14.63 -17.92 -2.49
N ALA A 223 13.58 -18.09 -3.29
CA ALA A 223 13.59 -17.71 -4.70
C ALA A 223 13.55 -16.19 -4.89
N GLY A 224 12.78 -15.48 -4.06
CA GLY A 224 12.75 -14.02 -4.05
C GLY A 224 14.09 -13.42 -3.65
N LEU A 225 14.66 -13.88 -2.54
CA LEU A 225 15.97 -13.41 -2.06
C LEU A 225 17.09 -13.70 -3.09
N ASN A 226 17.07 -14.89 -3.70
CA ASN A 226 18.01 -15.22 -4.78
C ASN A 226 17.87 -14.29 -5.99
N ALA A 227 16.65 -13.90 -6.36
CA ALA A 227 16.43 -12.97 -7.47
C ALA A 227 17.02 -11.58 -7.15
N LEU A 228 16.81 -11.07 -5.93
CA LEU A 228 17.37 -9.80 -5.48
C LEU A 228 18.90 -9.81 -5.48
N LEU A 229 19.52 -10.85 -4.92
CA LEU A 229 20.98 -10.99 -4.88
C LEU A 229 21.59 -11.09 -6.30
N LYS A 230 20.96 -11.85 -7.20
CA LYS A 230 21.38 -11.92 -8.61
C LYS A 230 21.26 -10.58 -9.34
N ALA A 231 20.32 -9.74 -8.92
CA ALA A 231 20.16 -8.38 -9.44
C ALA A 231 21.10 -7.35 -8.78
N GLY A 232 22.07 -7.80 -7.98
CA GLY A 232 23.12 -6.95 -7.40
C GLY A 232 22.78 -6.38 -6.02
N ALA A 233 21.81 -6.93 -5.30
CA ALA A 233 21.58 -6.55 -3.91
C ALA A 233 22.80 -6.91 -3.04
N ASP A 234 23.16 -6.04 -2.09
CA ASP A 234 24.29 -6.29 -1.18
C ASP A 234 23.96 -7.44 -0.21
N ALA A 235 24.77 -8.50 -0.27
CA ALA A 235 24.62 -9.67 0.58
C ALA A 235 25.07 -9.44 2.03
N GLY A 236 25.93 -8.45 2.29
CA GLY A 236 26.56 -8.17 3.58
C GLY A 236 25.59 -7.61 4.61
N ASP A 237 25.00 -6.45 4.32
CA ASP A 237 23.99 -5.79 5.18
C ASP A 237 22.82 -6.69 5.52
N ALA A 238 22.51 -7.57 4.58
CA ALA A 238 21.45 -8.51 4.68
C ALA A 238 21.80 -9.66 5.66
N LEU A 239 23.04 -10.15 5.67
CA LEU A 239 23.47 -11.27 6.51
C LEU A 239 23.33 -10.94 8.00
N GLU A 240 23.68 -9.71 8.39
CA GLU A 240 23.50 -9.20 9.75
C GLU A 240 22.04 -9.36 10.22
N GLN A 241 21.08 -8.85 9.44
CA GLN A 241 19.67 -8.93 9.80
C GLN A 241 19.14 -10.37 9.91
N ALA A 242 19.51 -11.26 8.98
CA ALA A 242 19.08 -12.66 9.10
C ALA A 242 19.64 -13.35 10.33
N ALA A 243 20.88 -13.02 10.73
CA ALA A 243 21.46 -13.53 11.96
C ALA A 243 20.71 -13.01 13.19
N GLN A 244 20.39 -11.70 13.24
CA GLN A 244 19.61 -11.10 14.34
C GLN A 244 18.19 -11.66 14.46
N LYS A 245 17.60 -12.12 13.35
CA LYS A 245 16.26 -12.73 13.29
C LYS A 245 16.30 -14.27 13.35
N GLU A 246 17.48 -14.87 13.51
CA GLU A 246 17.69 -16.32 13.54
C GLU A 246 17.15 -17.07 12.29
N ASN A 247 17.11 -16.40 11.14
CA ASN A 247 16.62 -16.98 9.89
C ASN A 247 17.75 -17.77 9.19
N VAL A 248 17.88 -19.04 9.56
CA VAL A 248 18.95 -19.95 9.09
C VAL A 248 19.02 -20.08 7.57
N ASP A 249 17.88 -20.14 6.88
CA ASP A 249 17.85 -20.26 5.42
C ASP A 249 18.35 -18.99 4.73
N ALA A 250 17.95 -17.82 5.22
CA ALA A 250 18.46 -16.54 4.72
C ALA A 250 19.97 -16.38 4.98
N VAL A 251 20.47 -16.82 6.14
CA VAL A 251 21.93 -16.88 6.43
C VAL A 251 22.65 -17.78 5.44
N ARG A 252 22.13 -19.00 5.19
CA ARG A 252 22.74 -19.97 4.27
C ARG A 252 22.81 -19.43 2.85
N ILE A 253 21.72 -18.84 2.36
CA ILE A 253 21.68 -18.25 1.02
C ILE A 253 22.74 -17.15 0.89
N ARG A 254 22.90 -16.29 1.90
CA ARG A 254 23.86 -15.17 1.82
C ARG A 254 25.31 -15.58 1.84
N LEU A 255 25.66 -16.55 2.68
CA LEU A 255 27.00 -17.12 2.67
C LEU A 255 27.34 -17.72 1.29
N ALA A 256 26.35 -18.33 0.62
CA ALA A 256 26.52 -18.85 -0.74
C ALA A 256 26.73 -17.74 -1.80
N TYR A 257 26.30 -16.51 -1.54
CA TYR A 257 26.51 -15.33 -2.40
C TYR A 257 27.68 -14.45 -1.93
N GLY A 258 28.58 -14.99 -1.11
CA GLY A 258 29.84 -14.33 -0.77
C GLY A 258 29.74 -13.28 0.33
N ALA A 259 28.67 -13.28 1.12
CA ALA A 259 28.60 -12.42 2.30
C ALA A 259 29.76 -12.76 3.27
N ASP A 260 30.48 -11.73 3.71
CA ASP A 260 31.62 -11.87 4.61
C ASP A 260 31.13 -12.29 6.01
N ARG A 261 31.43 -13.55 6.35
CA ARG A 261 31.08 -14.15 7.64
C ARG A 261 31.74 -13.42 8.80
N ASP A 262 33.01 -13.06 8.67
CA ASP A 262 33.81 -12.53 9.77
C ASP A 262 33.39 -11.10 10.08
N ARG A 263 33.13 -10.29 9.04
CA ARG A 263 32.53 -8.97 9.18
C ARG A 263 31.18 -9.04 9.88
N SER A 264 30.32 -9.97 9.47
CA SER A 264 28.98 -10.13 10.05
C SER A 264 29.03 -10.60 11.51
N LEU A 265 30.01 -11.44 11.88
CA LEU A 265 30.22 -11.85 13.26
C LEU A 265 30.71 -10.70 14.14
N GLN A 266 31.62 -9.86 13.65
CA GLN A 266 32.11 -8.68 14.37
C GLN A 266 30.99 -7.68 14.64
N GLN A 267 30.16 -7.39 13.63
CA GLN A 267 29.03 -6.48 13.77
C GLN A 267 27.97 -7.01 14.76
N ASN A 268 27.59 -8.29 14.65
CA ASN A 268 26.65 -8.90 15.58
C ASN A 268 27.17 -8.87 17.02
N ARG A 269 28.45 -9.17 17.23
CA ARG A 269 29.08 -9.10 18.55
C ARG A 269 28.97 -7.70 19.15
N ALA A 270 29.30 -6.66 18.38
CA ALA A 270 29.18 -5.28 18.81
C ALA A 270 27.73 -4.89 19.15
N TYR A 271 26.75 -5.35 18.35
CA TYR A 271 25.33 -5.12 18.59
C TYR A 271 24.86 -5.75 19.92
N PHE A 272 25.18 -7.03 20.17
CA PHE A 272 24.80 -7.70 21.41
C PHE A 272 25.51 -7.12 22.64
N GLU A 273 26.78 -6.72 22.52
CA GLU A 273 27.52 -6.04 23.59
C GLU A 273 26.88 -4.69 23.95
N ASN A 274 26.42 -3.91 22.97
CA ASN A 274 25.70 -2.65 23.22
C ASN A 274 24.33 -2.89 23.85
N LYS A 275 23.55 -3.84 23.32
CA LYS A 275 22.23 -4.18 23.87
C LYS A 275 22.32 -4.70 25.31
N ALA A 276 23.37 -5.44 25.65
CA ALA A 276 23.63 -5.89 27.01
C ALA A 276 23.92 -4.71 27.95
N ARG A 277 24.65 -3.67 27.51
CA ARG A 277 24.87 -2.45 28.32
C ARG A 277 23.58 -1.70 28.60
N ASP A 278 22.68 -1.59 27.63
CA ASP A 278 21.40 -0.88 27.79
C ASP A 278 20.44 -1.61 28.76
N LEU A 279 20.61 -2.92 28.94
CA LEU A 279 19.79 -3.74 29.84
C LEU A 279 20.32 -3.78 31.28
N VAL A 280 21.55 -3.34 31.52
CA VAL A 280 22.06 -3.15 32.89
C VAL A 280 21.52 -1.82 33.38
N PRO A 281 20.59 -1.79 34.36
CA PRO A 281 20.11 -0.53 34.91
C PRO A 281 21.31 0.24 35.44
N ASN A 282 21.43 1.54 35.10
CA ASN A 282 22.34 2.43 35.80
C ASN A 282 21.85 2.50 37.25
N ASP A 283 22.39 1.62 38.09
CA ASP A 283 22.19 1.60 39.53
C ASP A 283 22.98 2.77 40.12
N HIS A 284 22.59 3.98 39.75
CA HIS A 284 23.04 5.23 40.35
C HIS A 284 22.14 5.61 41.53
N SER A 285 21.66 4.61 42.28
CA SER A 285 21.23 4.82 43.66
C SER A 285 22.42 4.63 44.60
N GLU A 286 23.46 5.45 44.43
CA GLU A 286 24.46 5.64 45.48
C GLU A 286 24.28 7.04 46.10
N GLY A 287 23.80 7.04 47.35
CA GLY A 287 24.23 8.02 48.34
C GLY A 287 23.43 9.32 48.45
N VAL A 288 22.18 9.24 48.91
CA VAL A 288 21.69 10.26 49.85
C VAL A 288 22.00 9.75 51.26
N LEU A 289 23.15 10.15 51.79
CA LEU A 289 23.45 10.19 53.22
C LEU A 289 24.19 11.49 53.53
#